data_AF-A0A6N9HBW9-F1
#
_entry.id   AF-A0A6N9HBW9-F1
#
_cell.length_a   1.000
_cell.length_b   1.000
_cell.length_c   1.000
_cell.angle_alpha   90.00
_cell.angle_beta   90.00
_cell.angle_gamma   90.00
#
_symmetry.space_group_name_H-M   'P 1'
#
loop_
_entity.id
_entity.type
_entity.pdbx_description
1 polymer ?
#
loop_
_entity_poly.entity_id
_entity_poly.type
_entity_poly.pdbx_seq_one_letter_code
_entity_poly.pdbx_strand_id
1 'polypeptide(L)'
;MSLHPFLSAVLGVCLFLGLPDPARAQSDTEQITQTLNDYMEGTANSEPARLRNAFHPDFKLYTVNEANELLIRSGEQYIANFVPGSKNHRRGRILSIDIENNIATAKVEVLIPGSRLYTDYFLLLKYKGAWKIVQKSYTWKEAPKAKKILFVTSNQHTYGSTKLNTANHFEEIAVAYDIFIKSGYVVDFVSPNGGAIPLGYIQTSNSIQKEHLYNPAFMTLLKNTLKPEQVNAGDYKAVYYSGGGAAMFGVAENKGLQDIAGRIYESGGVVSAVCHGTAGIAHLKGKDGKPLFAGKKVTGFPDIFEDTKAEYYKTFPFSIDKEISKNGGNFVFSTKFGDNFHVADGNIITGQDPSATASVARKVVETIQAN
;
A
#
# COMPACT_ATOMS: atom_id res chain seq x y z
N MET A 1 14.73 -77.26 -23.53
CA MET A 1 14.77 -77.98 -22.24
C MET A 1 15.64 -77.18 -21.27
N SER A 2 15.17 -77.03 -20.02
CA SER A 2 15.90 -76.68 -18.77
C SER A 2 16.70 -75.35 -18.73
N LEU A 3 16.27 -74.34 -17.96
CA LEU A 3 16.35 -74.16 -16.48
C LEU A 3 17.63 -73.43 -16.02
N HIS A 4 17.40 -72.28 -15.36
CA HIS A 4 18.17 -71.42 -14.42
C HIS A 4 19.32 -72.06 -13.59
N PRO A 5 20.16 -71.35 -12.77
CA PRO A 5 19.93 -70.03 -12.11
C PRO A 5 21.15 -69.09 -11.78
N PHE A 6 20.82 -67.90 -11.22
CA PHE A 6 21.46 -67.07 -10.16
C PHE A 6 23.00 -66.86 -10.09
N LEU A 7 23.45 -65.59 -10.04
CA LEU A 7 24.07 -65.02 -8.82
C LEU A 7 24.22 -63.48 -8.87
N SER A 8 23.97 -62.86 -7.71
CA SER A 8 23.98 -61.44 -7.38
C SER A 8 25.36 -60.78 -7.42
N ALA A 9 25.40 -59.49 -7.78
CA ALA A 9 26.36 -58.54 -7.21
C ALA A 9 25.70 -57.15 -7.11
N VAL A 10 25.43 -56.76 -5.86
CA VAL A 10 24.93 -55.45 -5.46
C VAL A 10 26.09 -54.45 -5.55
N LEU A 11 26.00 -53.47 -6.45
CA LEU A 11 26.81 -52.26 -6.36
C LEU A 11 25.98 -51.17 -5.68
N GLY A 12 26.25 -50.94 -4.39
CA GLY A 12 25.70 -49.82 -3.64
C GLY A 12 26.26 -48.51 -4.19
N VAL A 13 25.44 -47.76 -4.90
CA VAL A 13 25.72 -46.35 -5.18
C VAL A 13 25.44 -45.58 -3.90
N CYS A 14 26.49 -45.22 -3.16
CA CYS A 14 26.42 -44.19 -2.14
C CYS A 14 26.15 -42.86 -2.84
N LEU A 15 24.88 -42.49 -2.96
CA LEU A 15 24.50 -41.09 -3.19
C LEU A 15 24.94 -40.32 -1.95
N PHE A 16 26.03 -39.56 -2.07
CA PHE A 16 26.31 -38.47 -1.15
C PHE A 16 25.14 -37.48 -1.25
N LEU A 17 24.21 -37.58 -0.31
CA LEU A 17 23.30 -36.49 0.01
C LEU A 17 24.17 -35.33 0.49
N GLY A 18 24.45 -34.39 -0.41
CA GLY A 18 25.01 -33.10 -0.04
C GLY A 18 24.10 -32.47 1.00
N LEU A 19 24.60 -32.30 2.22
CA LEU A 19 23.95 -31.49 3.23
C LEU A 19 23.79 -30.07 2.65
N PRO A 20 22.64 -29.41 2.81
CA PRO A 20 22.53 -28.00 2.44
C PRO A 20 23.47 -27.17 3.31
N ASP A 21 24.30 -26.37 2.66
CA ASP A 21 25.25 -25.42 3.25
C ASP A 21 24.51 -24.41 4.14
N PRO A 22 24.94 -24.14 5.39
CA PRO A 22 24.22 -23.30 6.33
C PRO A 22 24.57 -21.82 6.13
N ALA A 23 24.34 -21.29 4.94
CA ALA A 23 24.29 -19.84 4.68
C ALA A 23 23.64 -19.64 3.31
N ARG A 24 22.33 -19.40 3.29
CA ARG A 24 21.67 -18.96 2.06
C ARG A 24 22.28 -17.60 1.69
N ALA A 25 23.15 -17.58 0.68
CA ALA A 25 23.77 -16.35 0.20
C ALA A 25 22.66 -15.34 -0.11
N GLN A 26 22.71 -14.18 0.55
CA GLN A 26 21.73 -13.12 0.40
C GLN A 26 21.72 -12.66 -1.07
N SER A 27 20.54 -12.56 -1.68
CA SER A 27 20.42 -12.08 -3.06
C SER A 27 20.93 -10.63 -3.18
N ASP A 28 21.39 -10.23 -4.36
CA ASP A 28 21.87 -8.85 -4.57
C ASP A 28 20.79 -7.81 -4.25
N THR A 29 19.54 -8.10 -4.60
CA THR A 29 18.39 -7.25 -4.23
C THR A 29 18.24 -7.09 -2.72
N GLU A 30 18.38 -8.16 -1.95
CA GLU A 30 18.30 -8.10 -0.49
C GLU A 30 19.49 -7.34 0.11
N GLN A 31 20.71 -7.51 -0.42
CA GLN A 31 21.90 -6.77 0.04
C GLN A 31 21.81 -5.26 -0.27
N ILE A 32 21.33 -4.91 -1.47
CA ILE A 32 21.09 -3.52 -1.86
C ILE A 32 19.99 -2.91 -0.97
N THR A 33 18.89 -3.65 -0.76
CA THR A 33 17.81 -3.23 0.14
C THR A 33 18.35 -2.97 1.54
N GLN A 34 19.21 -3.84 2.06
CA GLN A 34 19.86 -3.64 3.36
C GLN A 34 20.74 -2.38 3.37
N THR A 35 21.52 -2.15 2.32
CA THR A 35 22.37 -0.95 2.18
C THR A 35 21.53 0.34 2.17
N LEU A 36 20.42 0.34 1.45
CA LEU A 36 19.48 1.46 1.40
C LEU A 36 18.75 1.65 2.74
N ASN A 37 18.41 0.56 3.43
CA ASN A 37 17.85 0.63 4.79
C ASN A 37 18.85 1.21 5.78
N ASP A 38 20.13 0.85 5.69
CA ASP A 38 21.17 1.45 6.52
C ASP A 38 21.32 2.96 6.27
N TYR A 39 21.19 3.40 5.01
CA TYR A 39 21.09 4.81 4.69
C TYR A 39 19.84 5.47 5.32
N MET A 40 18.65 4.90 5.09
CA MET A 40 17.39 5.49 5.55
C MET A 40 17.33 5.58 7.07
N GLU A 41 17.63 4.49 7.76
CA GLU A 41 17.67 4.43 9.22
C GLU A 41 18.81 5.27 9.80
N GLY A 42 19.99 5.22 9.18
CA GLY A 42 21.14 6.01 9.62
C GLY A 42 20.86 7.51 9.55
N THR A 43 20.14 7.97 8.53
CA THR A 43 19.73 9.38 8.45
C THR A 43 18.57 9.71 9.39
N ALA A 44 17.62 8.78 9.60
CA ALA A 44 16.47 8.99 10.47
C ALA A 44 16.84 9.08 11.96
N ASN A 45 17.77 8.23 12.40
CA ASN A 45 18.20 8.11 13.80
C ASN A 45 19.51 8.82 14.11
N SER A 46 20.10 9.51 13.12
CA SER A 46 21.42 10.15 13.19
C SER A 46 22.51 9.21 13.67
N GLU A 47 22.79 8.17 12.88
CA GLU A 47 23.79 7.14 13.18
C GLU A 47 24.96 7.18 12.17
N PRO A 48 25.98 8.04 12.39
CA PRO A 48 27.12 8.18 11.47
C PRO A 48 27.84 6.88 11.13
N ALA A 49 27.99 5.98 12.10
CA ALA A 49 28.64 4.68 11.89
C ALA A 49 27.85 3.82 10.88
N ARG A 50 26.52 3.83 10.98
CA ARG A 50 25.64 3.12 10.04
C ARG A 50 25.67 3.74 8.65
N LEU A 51 25.72 5.07 8.56
CA LEU A 51 25.91 5.75 7.29
C LEU A 51 27.25 5.40 6.63
N ARG A 52 28.34 5.32 7.41
CA ARG A 52 29.64 4.84 6.90
C ARG A 52 29.60 3.39 6.43
N ASN A 53 28.70 2.57 6.96
CA ASN A 53 28.47 1.23 6.41
C ASN A 53 27.76 1.28 5.05
N ALA A 54 26.82 2.20 4.84
CA ALA A 54 26.08 2.30 3.59
C ALA A 54 26.92 2.91 2.44
N PHE A 55 27.75 3.91 2.75
CA PHE A 55 28.53 4.66 1.75
C PHE A 55 29.90 4.06 1.48
N HIS A 56 30.36 4.17 0.22
CA HIS A 56 31.76 3.98 -0.12
C HIS A 56 32.60 5.18 0.41
N PRO A 57 33.86 5.00 0.83
CA PRO A 57 34.70 6.10 1.31
C PRO A 57 34.83 7.28 0.33
N ASP A 58 34.92 6.98 -0.98
CA ASP A 58 35.00 8.00 -2.05
C ASP A 58 33.64 8.53 -2.53
N PHE A 59 32.57 8.29 -1.76
CA PHE A 59 31.23 8.74 -2.12
C PHE A 59 31.17 10.23 -2.46
N LYS A 60 30.39 10.55 -3.48
CA LYS A 60 30.09 11.93 -3.90
C LYS A 60 28.60 12.22 -3.90
N LEU A 61 28.23 13.32 -3.24
CA LEU A 61 26.91 13.93 -3.33
C LEU A 61 26.96 15.09 -4.34
N TYR A 62 26.22 14.94 -5.43
CA TYR A 62 26.04 15.97 -6.45
C TYR A 62 24.72 16.69 -6.25
N THR A 63 24.75 18.02 -6.23
CA THR A 63 23.55 18.86 -6.13
C THR A 63 23.72 20.12 -6.96
N VAL A 64 22.63 20.78 -7.30
CA VAL A 64 22.64 22.12 -7.91
C VAL A 64 22.13 23.13 -6.89
N ASN A 65 22.82 24.26 -6.73
CA ASN A 65 22.39 25.34 -5.82
C ASN A 65 21.40 26.30 -6.52
N GLU A 66 20.90 27.30 -5.79
CA GLU A 66 19.96 28.29 -6.32
C GLU A 66 20.56 29.19 -7.44
N ALA A 67 21.89 29.26 -7.53
CA ALA A 67 22.61 29.94 -8.59
C ALA A 67 22.86 29.05 -9.83
N ASN A 68 22.29 27.85 -9.90
CA ASN A 68 22.48 26.85 -10.95
C ASN A 68 23.92 26.29 -11.06
N GLU A 69 24.67 26.31 -9.96
CA GLU A 69 26.03 25.80 -9.92
C GLU A 69 26.08 24.38 -9.36
N LEU A 70 26.99 23.56 -9.89
CA LEU A 70 27.25 22.22 -9.40
C LEU A 70 28.00 22.26 -8.07
N LEU A 71 27.40 21.66 -7.05
CA LEU A 71 28.04 21.41 -5.75
C LEU A 71 28.35 19.93 -5.58
N ILE A 72 29.58 19.64 -5.19
CA ILE A 72 30.07 18.28 -4.90
C ILE A 72 30.48 18.21 -3.44
N ARG A 73 29.87 17.31 -2.67
CA ARG A 73 30.23 17.03 -1.27
C ARG A 73 30.72 15.60 -1.11
N SER A 74 31.71 15.40 -0.25
CA SER A 74 32.20 14.08 0.15
C SER A 74 31.24 13.37 1.11
N GLY A 75 31.45 12.07 1.31
CA GLY A 75 30.72 11.26 2.30
C GLY A 75 30.86 11.82 3.71
N GLU A 76 32.08 12.15 4.13
CA GLU A 76 32.31 12.71 5.47
C GLU A 76 31.62 14.07 5.65
N GLN A 77 31.65 14.95 4.64
CA GLN A 77 30.89 16.22 4.70
C GLN A 77 29.38 16.01 4.80
N TYR A 78 28.85 14.97 4.14
CA TYR A 78 27.43 14.63 4.24
C TYR A 78 27.09 14.03 5.61
N ILE A 79 27.90 13.07 6.08
CA ILE A 79 27.71 12.34 7.34
C ILE A 79 27.85 13.26 8.55
N ALA A 80 28.70 14.29 8.47
CA ALA A 80 28.88 15.29 9.53
C ALA A 80 27.59 16.04 9.92
N ASN A 81 26.56 16.03 9.07
CA ASN A 81 25.26 16.64 9.39
C ASN A 81 24.41 15.81 10.36
N PHE A 82 24.83 14.59 10.70
CA PHE A 82 24.07 13.67 11.55
C PHE A 82 24.75 13.52 12.91
N VAL A 83 24.17 14.14 13.95
CA VAL A 83 24.73 14.12 15.30
C VAL A 83 24.09 13.02 16.13
N PRO A 84 24.87 12.08 16.72
CA PRO A 84 24.31 11.01 17.56
C PRO A 84 23.37 11.52 18.66
N GLY A 85 22.25 10.81 18.84
CA GLY A 85 21.24 11.17 19.86
C GLY A 85 20.14 12.12 19.38
N SER A 86 20.22 12.63 18.15
CA SER A 86 19.16 13.42 17.51
C SER A 86 18.31 12.57 16.57
N LYS A 87 16.98 12.60 16.70
CA LYS A 87 16.06 11.96 15.74
C LYS A 87 15.57 12.97 14.73
N ASN A 88 15.73 12.67 13.44
CA ASN A 88 15.37 13.59 12.34
C ASN A 88 13.96 13.36 11.80
N HIS A 89 13.19 12.46 12.39
CA HIS A 89 11.81 12.10 11.98
C HIS A 89 11.68 11.79 10.48
N ARG A 90 12.78 11.38 9.84
CA ARG A 90 12.82 11.03 8.42
C ARG A 90 12.16 9.68 8.24
N ARG A 91 11.28 9.56 7.24
CA ARG A 91 10.64 8.30 6.87
C ARG A 91 11.01 7.97 5.44
N GLY A 92 11.82 6.94 5.26
CA GLY A 92 12.31 6.50 3.96
C GLY A 92 11.45 5.37 3.39
N ARG A 93 11.26 5.36 2.06
CA ARG A 93 10.78 4.17 1.33
C ARG A 93 11.53 4.01 0.01
N ILE A 94 11.86 2.78 -0.34
CA ILE A 94 12.47 2.44 -1.62
C ILE A 94 11.37 2.49 -2.69
N LEU A 95 11.59 3.27 -3.74
CA LEU A 95 10.67 3.39 -4.88
C LEU A 95 11.03 2.40 -5.99
N SER A 96 12.32 2.22 -6.26
CA SER A 96 12.81 1.30 -7.28
C SER A 96 14.26 0.92 -7.04
N ILE A 97 14.61 -0.30 -7.47
CA ILE A 97 16.00 -0.78 -7.59
C ILE A 97 16.12 -1.39 -8.99
N ASP A 98 17.13 -0.98 -9.72
CA ASP A 98 17.53 -1.54 -11.02
C ASP A 98 18.96 -2.07 -10.89
N ILE A 99 19.22 -3.30 -11.31
CA ILE A 99 20.47 -4.03 -11.06
C ILE A 99 20.98 -4.60 -12.38
N GLU A 100 22.22 -4.29 -12.70
CA GLU A 100 22.96 -4.87 -13.83
C GLU A 100 24.33 -5.34 -13.35
N ASN A 101 24.50 -6.65 -13.20
CA ASN A 101 25.72 -7.28 -12.68
C ASN A 101 26.17 -6.70 -11.32
N ASN A 102 27.27 -5.95 -11.30
CA ASN A 102 27.88 -5.35 -10.10
C ASN A 102 27.52 -3.87 -9.92
N ILE A 103 26.55 -3.36 -10.67
CA ILE A 103 26.06 -1.98 -10.62
C ILE A 103 24.56 -1.99 -10.30
N ALA A 104 24.11 -1.04 -9.49
CA ALA A 104 22.69 -0.81 -9.28
C ALA A 104 22.38 0.68 -9.23
N THR A 105 21.18 1.05 -9.69
CA THR A 105 20.59 2.36 -9.40
C THR A 105 19.38 2.18 -8.50
N ALA A 106 19.17 3.14 -7.60
CA ALA A 106 18.01 3.10 -6.73
C ALA A 106 17.39 4.48 -6.58
N LYS A 107 16.06 4.50 -6.44
CA LYS A 107 15.29 5.69 -6.06
C LYS A 107 14.73 5.46 -4.67
N VAL A 108 14.96 6.41 -3.77
CA VAL A 108 14.40 6.40 -2.42
C VAL A 108 13.64 7.69 -2.21
N GLU A 109 12.45 7.58 -1.66
CA GLU A 109 11.70 8.73 -1.18
C GLU A 109 11.99 8.92 0.32
N VAL A 110 12.32 10.13 0.74
CA VAL A 110 12.51 10.47 2.16
C VAL A 110 11.59 11.62 2.55
N LEU A 111 10.59 11.33 3.35
CA LEU A 111 9.69 12.32 3.93
C LEU A 111 10.30 12.89 5.21
N ILE A 112 10.39 14.22 5.27
CA ILE A 112 10.55 14.99 6.51
C ILE A 112 9.19 15.65 6.78
N PRO A 113 8.39 15.12 7.73
CA PRO A 113 7.05 15.62 7.99
C PRO A 113 7.03 17.13 8.25
N GLY A 114 6.13 17.84 7.59
CA GLY A 114 5.98 19.30 7.73
C GLY A 114 7.10 20.13 7.08
N SER A 115 8.04 19.52 6.37
CA SER A 115 9.16 20.22 5.73
C SER A 115 9.32 19.87 4.26
N ARG A 116 9.89 18.71 3.93
CA ARG A 116 10.32 18.36 2.57
C ARG A 116 10.06 16.89 2.25
N LEU A 117 9.69 16.61 1.00
CA LEU A 117 9.71 15.27 0.44
C LEU A 117 10.87 15.19 -0.55
N TYR A 118 11.89 14.41 -0.20
CA TYR A 118 13.05 14.19 -1.04
C TYR A 118 12.84 12.98 -1.95
N THR A 119 13.32 13.09 -3.19
CA THR A 119 13.60 11.93 -4.05
C THR A 119 15.11 11.84 -4.20
N ASP A 120 15.69 10.84 -3.54
CA ASP A 120 17.11 10.51 -3.60
C ASP A 120 17.36 9.52 -4.74
N TYR A 121 18.38 9.80 -5.53
CA TYR A 121 18.88 8.96 -6.60
C TYR A 121 20.24 8.43 -6.22
N PHE A 122 20.43 7.12 -6.29
CA PHE A 122 21.66 6.44 -5.91
C PHE A 122 22.28 5.68 -7.07
N LEU A 123 23.61 5.72 -7.13
CA LEU A 123 24.44 4.74 -7.82
C LEU A 123 25.13 3.87 -6.75
N LEU A 124 24.96 2.56 -6.87
CA LEU A 124 25.59 1.58 -6.00
C LEU A 124 26.50 0.66 -6.80
N LEU A 125 27.62 0.27 -6.20
CA LEU A 125 28.54 -0.71 -6.75
C LEU A 125 28.74 -1.86 -5.76
N LYS A 126 28.88 -3.08 -6.27
CA LYS A 126 29.35 -4.22 -5.49
C LYS A 126 30.86 -4.13 -5.35
N TYR A 127 31.33 -3.75 -4.16
CA TYR A 127 32.74 -3.50 -3.84
C TYR A 127 33.19 -4.40 -2.68
N LYS A 128 34.26 -5.18 -2.92
CA LYS A 128 34.81 -6.14 -1.93
C LYS A 128 33.74 -7.05 -1.30
N GLY A 129 32.81 -7.53 -2.13
CA GLY A 129 31.74 -8.45 -1.70
C GLY A 129 30.52 -7.78 -1.05
N ALA A 130 30.48 -6.45 -0.92
CA ALA A 130 29.34 -5.72 -0.35
C ALA A 130 28.84 -4.62 -1.30
N TRP A 131 27.53 -4.37 -1.30
CA TRP A 131 26.98 -3.21 -2.01
C TRP A 131 27.25 -1.92 -1.25
N LYS A 132 27.71 -0.90 -1.95
CA LYS A 132 28.02 0.42 -1.38
C LYS A 132 27.46 1.52 -2.25
N ILE A 133 26.90 2.55 -1.61
CA ILE A 133 26.47 3.76 -2.29
C ILE A 133 27.71 4.57 -2.65
N VAL A 134 27.96 4.77 -3.95
CA VAL A 134 29.13 5.52 -4.46
C VAL A 134 28.76 6.92 -4.90
N GLN A 135 27.50 7.15 -5.30
CA GLN A 135 27.00 8.47 -5.64
C GLN A 135 25.57 8.66 -5.16
N LYS A 136 25.25 9.92 -4.84
CA LYS A 136 23.88 10.36 -4.56
C LYS A 136 23.64 11.70 -5.23
N SER A 137 22.42 11.87 -5.72
CA SER A 137 21.82 13.18 -5.98
C SER A 137 20.43 13.21 -5.37
N TYR A 138 19.85 14.39 -5.22
CA TYR A 138 18.46 14.50 -4.80
C TYR A 138 17.77 15.69 -5.42
N THR A 139 16.47 15.57 -5.56
CA THR A 139 15.56 16.71 -5.64
C THR A 139 14.62 16.68 -4.45
N TRP A 140 13.96 17.79 -4.19
CA TRP A 140 12.91 17.85 -3.19
C TRP A 140 11.78 18.74 -3.68
N LYS A 141 10.60 18.45 -3.17
CA LYS A 141 9.45 19.36 -3.17
C LYS A 141 9.09 19.63 -1.73
N GLU A 142 8.33 20.70 -1.48
CA GLU A 142 7.68 20.86 -0.18
C GLU A 142 7.04 19.53 0.18
N ALA A 143 7.27 19.09 1.43
CA ALA A 143 6.48 17.97 1.91
C ALA A 143 5.04 18.45 1.70
N PRO A 144 4.18 17.66 1.03
CA PRO A 144 2.78 17.96 1.12
C PRO A 144 2.50 18.12 2.62
N LYS A 145 1.55 18.97 3.01
CA LYS A 145 1.07 19.02 4.41
C LYS A 145 0.37 17.69 4.74
N ALA A 146 1.06 16.56 4.54
CA ALA A 146 0.57 15.35 3.91
C ALA A 146 -0.18 14.53 4.94
N LYS A 147 -1.36 15.05 5.23
CA LYS A 147 -2.54 14.30 5.60
C LYS A 147 -2.59 13.08 4.65
N LYS A 148 -2.38 11.86 5.13
CA LYS A 148 -2.41 10.66 4.29
C LYS A 148 -3.86 10.21 4.05
N ILE A 149 -4.07 9.39 3.03
CA ILE A 149 -5.32 8.65 2.82
C ILE A 149 -5.02 7.16 2.88
N LEU A 150 -5.77 6.43 3.71
CA LEU A 150 -5.61 4.99 3.89
C LEU A 150 -6.64 4.26 3.03
N PHE A 151 -6.17 3.48 2.06
CA PHE A 151 -7.03 2.57 1.30
C PHE A 151 -7.17 1.27 2.04
N VAL A 152 -8.41 0.82 2.26
CA VAL A 152 -8.71 -0.48 2.83
C VAL A 152 -9.14 -1.42 1.72
N THR A 153 -8.45 -2.55 1.61
CA THR A 153 -8.68 -3.60 0.61
C THR A 153 -8.74 -4.97 1.29
N SER A 154 -9.16 -6.00 0.54
CA SER A 154 -9.24 -7.37 1.05
C SER A 154 -8.18 -8.28 0.44
N ASN A 155 -7.70 -9.24 1.24
CA ASN A 155 -6.88 -10.36 0.75
C ASN A 155 -7.72 -11.52 0.18
N GLN A 156 -9.05 -11.42 0.14
CA GLN A 156 -9.91 -12.53 -0.27
C GLN A 156 -9.83 -12.82 -1.77
N HIS A 157 -9.44 -14.05 -2.13
CA HIS A 157 -9.27 -14.49 -3.53
C HIS A 157 -10.50 -15.18 -4.13
N THR A 158 -11.41 -15.71 -3.32
CA THR A 158 -12.62 -16.40 -3.78
C THR A 158 -13.87 -15.92 -3.04
N TYR A 159 -15.06 -16.16 -3.59
CA TYR A 159 -16.31 -15.88 -2.88
C TYR A 159 -16.51 -16.90 -1.76
N GLY A 160 -16.34 -16.47 -0.50
CA GLY A 160 -16.36 -17.35 0.67
C GLY A 160 -15.40 -18.54 0.53
N SER A 161 -15.90 -19.75 0.75
CA SER A 161 -15.14 -21.00 0.58
C SER A 161 -15.31 -21.65 -0.79
N THR A 162 -15.88 -20.95 -1.78
CA THR A 162 -16.11 -21.49 -3.13
C THR A 162 -14.84 -21.48 -3.97
N LYS A 163 -14.93 -22.03 -5.19
CA LYS A 163 -13.89 -21.95 -6.23
C LYS A 163 -14.05 -20.74 -7.15
N LEU A 164 -15.08 -19.91 -6.96
CA LEU A 164 -15.33 -18.74 -7.78
C LEU A 164 -14.37 -17.63 -7.35
N ASN A 165 -13.53 -17.17 -8.27
CA ASN A 165 -12.59 -16.08 -8.00
C ASN A 165 -13.34 -14.77 -7.72
N THR A 166 -12.81 -14.00 -6.78
CA THR A 166 -13.21 -12.63 -6.52
C THR A 166 -11.98 -11.72 -6.47
N ALA A 167 -12.18 -10.42 -6.50
CA ALA A 167 -11.09 -9.46 -6.49
C ALA A 167 -11.54 -8.10 -5.95
N ASN A 168 -10.55 -7.28 -5.60
CA ASN A 168 -10.75 -5.85 -5.41
C ASN A 168 -10.94 -5.18 -6.78
N HIS A 169 -11.82 -4.18 -6.86
CA HIS A 169 -12.13 -3.51 -8.11
C HIS A 169 -11.02 -2.54 -8.53
N PHE A 170 -10.23 -2.92 -9.55
CA PHE A 170 -9.04 -2.16 -9.92
C PHE A 170 -9.35 -0.72 -10.35
N GLU A 171 -10.43 -0.51 -11.10
CA GLU A 171 -10.86 0.85 -11.46
C GLU A 171 -11.17 1.74 -10.25
N GLU A 172 -11.91 1.22 -9.27
CA GLU A 172 -12.28 1.96 -8.06
C GLU A 172 -11.05 2.34 -7.23
N ILE A 173 -10.00 1.50 -7.27
CA ILE A 173 -8.71 1.80 -6.67
C ILE A 173 -7.95 2.84 -7.50
N ALA A 174 -7.71 2.56 -8.78
CA ALA A 174 -6.83 3.36 -9.63
C ALA A 174 -7.35 4.79 -9.83
N VAL A 175 -8.66 4.96 -10.05
CA VAL A 175 -9.27 6.28 -10.25
C VAL A 175 -9.24 7.11 -8.96
N ALA A 176 -9.56 6.52 -7.81
CA ALA A 176 -9.50 7.23 -6.53
C ALA A 176 -8.05 7.58 -6.17
N TYR A 177 -7.13 6.62 -6.31
CA TYR A 177 -5.69 6.82 -6.09
C TYR A 177 -5.15 7.98 -6.92
N ASP A 178 -5.45 8.00 -8.23
CA ASP A 178 -5.04 9.05 -9.16
C ASP A 178 -5.47 10.45 -8.71
N ILE A 179 -6.74 10.59 -8.30
CA ILE A 179 -7.30 11.86 -7.81
C ILE A 179 -6.60 12.29 -6.52
N PHE A 180 -6.37 11.38 -5.58
CA PHE A 180 -5.74 11.70 -4.31
C PHE A 180 -4.28 12.13 -4.47
N ILE A 181 -3.49 11.41 -5.28
CA ILE A 181 -2.09 11.79 -5.50
C ILE A 181 -1.97 13.11 -6.27
N LYS A 182 -2.86 13.36 -7.25
CA LYS A 182 -2.91 14.64 -7.99
C LYS A 182 -3.36 15.80 -7.11
N SER A 183 -4.14 15.50 -6.07
CA SER A 183 -4.54 16.47 -5.03
C SER A 183 -3.51 16.63 -3.91
N GLY A 184 -2.32 16.02 -4.04
CA GLY A 184 -1.20 16.19 -3.11
C GLY A 184 -1.22 15.27 -1.88
N TYR A 185 -2.10 14.28 -1.83
CA TYR A 185 -2.16 13.32 -0.73
C TYR A 185 -1.20 12.15 -0.95
N VAL A 186 -0.62 11.66 0.15
CA VAL A 186 0.10 10.37 0.15
C VAL A 186 -0.93 9.27 0.43
N VAL A 187 -0.89 8.20 -0.36
CA VAL A 187 -1.78 7.05 -0.22
C VAL A 187 -1.00 5.83 0.27
N ASP A 188 -1.49 5.22 1.34
CA ASP A 188 -1.07 3.88 1.77
C ASP A 188 -2.23 2.90 1.60
N PHE A 189 -1.91 1.62 1.47
CA PHE A 189 -2.89 0.53 1.39
C PHE A 189 -2.75 -0.37 2.60
N VAL A 190 -3.87 -0.80 3.18
CA VAL A 190 -3.93 -1.78 4.26
C VAL A 190 -4.90 -2.89 3.87
N SER A 191 -4.56 -4.12 4.23
CA SER A 191 -5.45 -5.27 4.14
C SER A 191 -5.38 -6.09 5.44
N PRO A 192 -6.36 -6.96 5.73
CA PRO A 192 -6.39 -7.72 6.98
C PRO A 192 -5.09 -8.45 7.32
N ASN A 193 -4.42 -9.01 6.30
CA ASN A 193 -3.18 -9.79 6.46
C ASN A 193 -1.93 -9.06 5.96
N GLY A 194 -2.08 -7.85 5.41
CA GLY A 194 -1.04 -7.17 4.63
C GLY A 194 -0.67 -7.93 3.35
N GLY A 195 0.40 -7.51 2.69
CA GLY A 195 0.92 -8.18 1.50
C GLY A 195 0.05 -7.97 0.25
N ALA A 196 0.07 -8.94 -0.66
CA ALA A 196 -0.56 -8.81 -1.98
C ALA A 196 -2.07 -9.01 -1.92
N ILE A 197 -2.79 -8.28 -2.76
CA ILE A 197 -4.25 -8.35 -2.89
C ILE A 197 -4.67 -8.82 -4.30
N PRO A 198 -5.78 -9.56 -4.46
CA PRO A 198 -6.31 -9.90 -5.77
C PRO A 198 -6.92 -8.68 -6.47
N LEU A 199 -6.63 -8.53 -7.76
CA LEU A 199 -7.09 -7.45 -8.60
C LEU A 199 -7.92 -8.00 -9.76
N GLY A 200 -9.05 -7.35 -10.05
CA GLY A 200 -9.94 -7.68 -11.15
C GLY A 200 -10.52 -6.41 -11.76
N TYR A 201 -11.46 -6.57 -12.70
CA TYR A 201 -12.13 -5.43 -13.34
C TYR A 201 -11.16 -4.50 -14.08
N ILE A 202 -10.08 -5.08 -14.65
CA ILE A 202 -9.03 -4.35 -15.36
C ILE A 202 -9.47 -4.11 -16.81
N GLN A 203 -9.48 -2.83 -17.21
CA GLN A 203 -9.78 -2.41 -18.57
C GLN A 203 -8.70 -1.44 -19.06
N THR A 204 -7.79 -1.91 -19.92
CA THR A 204 -6.69 -1.08 -20.46
C THR A 204 -7.13 -0.08 -21.53
N SER A 205 -8.41 -0.08 -21.91
CA SER A 205 -9.04 1.00 -22.68
C SER A 205 -9.25 2.26 -21.84
N ASN A 206 -9.39 2.12 -20.52
CA ASN A 206 -9.39 3.25 -19.59
C ASN A 206 -7.94 3.71 -19.37
N SER A 207 -7.66 4.98 -19.68
CA SER A 207 -6.30 5.54 -19.64
C SER A 207 -5.71 5.57 -18.23
N ILE A 208 -6.52 5.88 -17.21
CA ILE A 208 -6.10 5.91 -15.81
C ILE A 208 -5.74 4.50 -15.34
N GLN A 209 -6.60 3.51 -15.65
CA GLN A 209 -6.29 2.12 -15.32
C GLN A 209 -5.00 1.66 -16.02
N LYS A 210 -4.84 1.95 -17.31
CA LYS A 210 -3.65 1.57 -18.06
C LYS A 210 -2.38 2.20 -17.49
N GLU A 211 -2.41 3.49 -17.17
CA GLU A 211 -1.29 4.21 -16.55
C GLU A 211 -0.84 3.52 -15.27
N HIS A 212 -1.78 3.26 -14.35
CA HIS A 212 -1.46 2.70 -13.04
C HIS A 212 -1.13 1.21 -13.09
N LEU A 213 -1.80 0.43 -13.95
CA LEU A 213 -1.53 -1.01 -14.12
C LEU A 213 -0.07 -1.28 -14.52
N TYR A 214 0.50 -0.43 -15.36
CA TYR A 214 1.89 -0.55 -15.82
C TYR A 214 2.85 0.36 -15.06
N ASN A 215 2.44 0.92 -13.91
CA ASN A 215 3.30 1.68 -13.03
C ASN A 215 3.87 0.77 -11.92
N PRO A 216 5.18 0.43 -11.93
CA PRO A 216 5.76 -0.48 -10.96
C PRO A 216 5.66 0.01 -9.51
N ALA A 217 5.71 1.33 -9.29
CA ALA A 217 5.61 1.91 -7.95
C ALA A 217 4.21 1.73 -7.38
N PHE A 218 3.17 1.98 -8.18
CA PHE A 218 1.78 1.76 -7.78
C PHE A 218 1.50 0.29 -7.52
N MET A 219 1.90 -0.60 -8.44
CA MET A 219 1.71 -2.04 -8.28
C MET A 219 2.48 -2.61 -7.07
N THR A 220 3.61 -2.00 -6.71
CA THR A 220 4.35 -2.35 -5.49
C THR A 220 3.55 -2.03 -4.23
N LEU A 221 2.76 -0.94 -4.21
CA LEU A 221 1.86 -0.63 -3.09
C LEU A 221 0.78 -1.71 -2.93
N LEU A 222 0.18 -2.17 -4.03
CA LEU A 222 -0.85 -3.22 -4.02
C LEU A 222 -0.29 -4.61 -3.69
N LYS A 223 0.98 -4.85 -4.01
CA LYS A 223 1.71 -6.07 -3.65
C LYS A 223 2.13 -6.11 -2.17
N ASN A 224 2.32 -4.94 -1.55
CA ASN A 224 2.87 -4.81 -0.21
C ASN A 224 1.98 -3.95 0.68
N THR A 225 0.68 -4.28 0.75
CA THR A 225 -0.24 -3.58 1.65
C THR A 225 0.22 -3.76 3.11
N LEU A 226 0.00 -2.74 3.91
CA LEU A 226 0.26 -2.75 5.35
C LEU A 226 -0.68 -3.74 6.04
N LYS A 227 -0.23 -4.28 7.16
CA LYS A 227 -1.09 -4.90 8.18
C LYS A 227 -1.69 -3.83 9.09
N PRO A 228 -2.85 -4.07 9.73
CA PRO A 228 -3.45 -3.10 10.65
C PRO A 228 -2.48 -2.62 11.74
N GLU A 229 -1.63 -3.50 12.27
CA GLU A 229 -0.69 -3.16 13.35
C GLU A 229 0.44 -2.22 12.92
N GLN A 230 0.65 -2.04 11.61
CA GLN A 230 1.65 -1.15 11.04
C GLN A 230 1.10 0.26 10.78
N VAL A 231 -0.21 0.46 10.95
CA VAL A 231 -0.90 1.71 10.61
C VAL A 231 -1.04 2.59 11.85
N ASN A 232 -0.48 3.80 11.79
CA ASN A 232 -0.77 4.85 12.77
C ASN A 232 -1.92 5.73 12.29
N ALA A 233 -3.12 5.56 12.87
CA ALA A 233 -4.33 6.30 12.49
C ALA A 233 -4.14 7.84 12.46
N GLY A 234 -3.29 8.40 13.33
CA GLY A 234 -3.04 9.84 13.40
C GLY A 234 -2.36 10.44 12.17
N ASP A 235 -1.76 9.61 11.31
CA ASP A 235 -1.13 10.06 10.06
C ASP A 235 -2.17 10.33 8.94
N TYR A 236 -3.40 9.85 9.10
CA TYR A 236 -4.42 9.84 8.04
C TYR A 236 -5.54 10.86 8.29
N LYS A 237 -6.08 11.43 7.20
CA LYS A 237 -7.28 12.28 7.21
C LYS A 237 -8.48 11.67 6.56
N ALA A 238 -8.28 10.59 5.82
CA ALA A 238 -9.38 9.78 5.36
C ALA A 238 -9.00 8.32 5.32
N VAL A 239 -10.03 7.50 5.46
CA VAL A 239 -10.02 6.09 5.07
C VAL A 239 -10.96 5.92 3.88
N TYR A 240 -10.51 5.17 2.88
CA TYR A 240 -11.23 4.89 1.64
C TYR A 240 -11.33 3.38 1.44
N TYR A 241 -12.56 2.86 1.45
CA TYR A 241 -12.86 1.44 1.21
C TYR A 241 -13.24 1.24 -0.25
N SER A 242 -12.37 0.58 -1.02
CA SER A 242 -12.67 0.20 -2.41
C SER A 242 -13.53 -1.07 -2.45
N GLY A 243 -14.37 -1.21 -3.47
CA GLY A 243 -15.25 -2.36 -3.68
C GLY A 243 -14.64 -3.49 -4.51
N GLY A 244 -15.51 -4.16 -5.25
CA GLY A 244 -15.29 -5.50 -5.80
C GLY A 244 -15.69 -6.58 -4.79
N GLY A 245 -16.01 -7.77 -5.29
CA GLY A 245 -16.56 -8.83 -4.45
C GLY A 245 -15.66 -9.26 -3.27
N ALA A 246 -14.34 -9.02 -3.35
CA ALA A 246 -13.42 -9.32 -2.25
C ALA A 246 -13.70 -8.47 -1.01
N ALA A 247 -14.21 -7.24 -1.19
CA ALA A 247 -14.47 -6.29 -0.09
C ALA A 247 -15.55 -6.78 0.89
N MET A 248 -16.36 -7.75 0.48
CA MET A 248 -17.35 -8.41 1.34
C MET A 248 -16.73 -9.29 2.44
N PHE A 249 -15.42 -9.57 2.39
CA PHE A 249 -14.76 -10.56 3.25
C PHE A 249 -13.51 -10.00 3.92
N GLY A 250 -13.31 -10.32 5.20
CA GLY A 250 -12.09 -10.02 5.94
C GLY A 250 -11.99 -8.60 6.49
N VAL A 251 -12.74 -7.65 5.92
CA VAL A 251 -12.59 -6.22 6.21
C VAL A 251 -13.52 -5.77 7.33
N ALA A 252 -14.81 -6.08 7.24
CA ALA A 252 -15.83 -5.57 8.15
C ALA A 252 -15.64 -6.09 9.58
N GLU A 253 -15.16 -7.32 9.74
CA GLU A 253 -14.96 -8.02 11.01
C GLU A 253 -13.60 -7.73 11.67
N ASN A 254 -12.64 -7.18 10.92
CA ASN A 254 -11.28 -6.98 11.40
C ASN A 254 -11.21 -5.83 12.42
N LYS A 255 -10.89 -6.17 13.67
CA LYS A 255 -10.84 -5.20 14.78
C LYS A 255 -9.77 -4.13 14.64
N GLY A 256 -8.61 -4.47 14.07
CA GLY A 256 -7.56 -3.48 13.80
C GLY A 256 -8.04 -2.42 12.81
N LEU A 257 -8.70 -2.83 11.72
CA LEU A 257 -9.28 -1.91 10.74
C LEU A 257 -10.43 -1.08 11.33
N GLN A 258 -11.29 -1.69 12.15
CA GLN A 258 -12.35 -0.97 12.86
C GLN A 258 -11.76 0.15 13.75
N ASP A 259 -10.74 -0.18 14.55
CA ASP A 259 -10.09 0.77 15.45
C ASP A 259 -9.39 1.91 14.70
N ILE A 260 -8.70 1.60 13.60
CA ILE A 260 -8.05 2.60 12.76
C ILE A 260 -9.07 3.58 12.18
N ALA A 261 -10.12 3.07 11.54
CA ALA A 261 -11.15 3.90 10.92
C ALA A 261 -11.92 4.75 11.95
N GLY A 262 -12.25 4.17 13.10
CA GLY A 262 -12.86 4.89 14.23
C GLY A 262 -11.99 6.05 14.71
N ARG A 263 -10.68 5.82 14.93
CA ARG A 263 -9.74 6.88 15.35
C ARG A 263 -9.58 7.98 14.29
N ILE A 264 -9.52 7.62 13.01
CA ILE A 264 -9.48 8.60 11.91
C ILE A 264 -10.73 9.48 11.95
N TYR A 265 -11.92 8.87 12.02
CA TYR A 265 -13.19 9.60 12.06
C TYR A 265 -13.30 10.53 13.28
N GLU A 266 -12.95 10.05 14.46
CA GLU A 266 -12.98 10.82 15.71
C GLU A 266 -11.99 11.98 15.73
N SER A 267 -10.90 11.90 14.95
CA SER A 267 -9.96 13.00 14.75
C SER A 267 -10.44 14.05 13.74
N GLY A 268 -11.71 13.98 13.32
CA GLY A 268 -12.31 14.83 12.29
C GLY A 268 -11.99 14.38 10.86
N GLY A 269 -11.44 13.18 10.68
CA GLY A 269 -11.18 12.59 9.39
C GLY A 269 -12.43 12.03 8.70
N VAL A 270 -12.30 11.73 7.42
CA VAL A 270 -13.38 11.23 6.55
C VAL A 270 -13.35 9.69 6.50
N VAL A 271 -14.51 9.06 6.62
CA VAL A 271 -14.70 7.64 6.28
C VAL A 271 -15.46 7.58 4.96
N SER A 272 -14.87 6.90 3.99
CA SER A 272 -15.44 6.84 2.64
C SER A 272 -15.42 5.44 2.04
N ALA A 273 -16.40 5.15 1.19
CA ALA A 273 -16.54 3.83 0.58
C ALA A 273 -17.24 3.90 -0.78
N VAL A 274 -16.95 2.95 -1.67
CA VAL A 274 -17.64 2.82 -2.97
C VAL A 274 -18.06 1.37 -3.19
N CYS A 275 -19.21 1.13 -3.82
CA CYS A 275 -19.65 -0.19 -4.26
C CYS A 275 -19.74 -1.18 -3.08
N HIS A 276 -19.10 -2.35 -3.17
CA HIS A 276 -18.99 -3.31 -2.06
C HIS A 276 -18.07 -2.86 -0.93
N GLY A 277 -17.27 -1.82 -1.13
CA GLY A 277 -16.43 -1.23 -0.09
C GLY A 277 -17.24 -0.74 1.11
N THR A 278 -18.53 -0.41 0.90
CA THR A 278 -19.47 -0.05 1.97
C THR A 278 -19.66 -1.18 2.99
N ALA A 279 -19.44 -2.45 2.60
CA ALA A 279 -19.42 -3.56 3.55
C ALA A 279 -18.38 -3.36 4.66
N GLY A 280 -17.20 -2.83 4.30
CA GLY A 280 -16.12 -2.57 5.25
C GLY A 280 -16.44 -1.52 6.30
N ILE A 281 -17.42 -0.63 6.05
CA ILE A 281 -17.85 0.36 7.04
C ILE A 281 -19.03 -0.09 7.90
N ALA A 282 -19.71 -1.18 7.53
CA ALA A 282 -21.02 -1.56 8.07
C ALA A 282 -21.03 -1.85 9.58
N HIS A 283 -19.87 -2.14 10.17
CA HIS A 283 -19.71 -2.43 11.60
C HIS A 283 -18.84 -1.41 12.35
N LEU A 284 -18.46 -0.30 11.70
CA LEU A 284 -17.65 0.73 12.35
C LEU A 284 -18.43 1.45 13.44
N LYS A 285 -17.80 1.57 14.61
CA LYS A 285 -18.37 2.20 15.80
C LYS A 285 -17.44 3.28 16.33
N GLY A 286 -18.01 4.31 16.93
CA GLY A 286 -17.27 5.29 17.73
C GLY A 286 -16.96 4.76 19.13
N LYS A 287 -16.18 5.52 19.90
CA LYS A 287 -15.90 5.24 21.32
C LYS A 287 -17.14 5.10 22.19
N ASP A 288 -18.24 5.74 21.82
CA ASP A 288 -19.52 5.62 22.51
C ASP A 288 -20.26 4.30 22.18
N GLY A 289 -19.67 3.45 21.35
CA GLY A 289 -20.22 2.17 20.92
C GLY A 289 -21.29 2.29 19.82
N LYS A 290 -21.62 3.51 19.38
CA LYS A 290 -22.62 3.72 18.33
C LYS A 290 -22.00 3.61 16.94
N PRO A 291 -22.76 3.13 15.94
CA PRO A 291 -22.29 3.12 14.55
C PRO A 291 -21.90 4.52 14.08
N LEU A 292 -20.77 4.66 13.39
CA LEU A 292 -20.25 5.97 12.93
C LEU A 292 -21.23 6.70 11.99
N PHE A 293 -22.08 5.92 11.32
CA PHE A 293 -23.08 6.38 10.36
C PHE A 293 -24.51 6.40 10.93
N ALA A 294 -24.69 6.28 12.24
CA ALA A 294 -26.02 6.28 12.87
C ALA A 294 -26.82 7.54 12.51
N GLY A 295 -28.01 7.37 11.94
CA GLY A 295 -28.89 8.44 11.47
C GLY A 295 -28.45 9.12 10.16
N LYS A 296 -27.28 8.77 9.61
CA LYS A 296 -26.72 9.39 8.41
C LYS A 296 -27.19 8.69 7.16
N LYS A 297 -27.27 9.43 6.06
CA LYS A 297 -27.47 8.83 4.73
C LYS A 297 -26.20 8.11 4.29
N VAL A 298 -26.36 6.88 3.82
CA VAL A 298 -25.29 6.02 3.32
C VAL A 298 -25.76 5.34 2.03
N THR A 299 -24.85 5.11 1.08
CA THR A 299 -25.09 4.28 -0.10
C THR A 299 -23.97 3.25 -0.26
N GLY A 300 -24.13 2.35 -1.21
CA GLY A 300 -23.23 1.24 -1.52
C GLY A 300 -23.90 0.39 -2.59
N PHE A 301 -23.32 -0.76 -2.94
CA PHE A 301 -23.95 -1.64 -3.93
C PHE A 301 -25.23 -2.29 -3.36
N PRO A 302 -26.44 -1.94 -3.85
CA PRO A 302 -27.69 -2.44 -3.30
C PRO A 302 -28.04 -3.83 -3.83
N ASP A 303 -28.81 -4.60 -3.05
CA ASP A 303 -29.26 -5.95 -3.44
C ASP A 303 -30.04 -5.97 -4.77
N ILE A 304 -30.70 -4.86 -5.13
CA ILE A 304 -31.47 -4.78 -6.38
C ILE A 304 -30.60 -4.94 -7.64
N PHE A 305 -29.29 -4.65 -7.55
CA PHE A 305 -28.34 -4.87 -8.64
C PHE A 305 -27.54 -6.16 -8.50
N GLU A 306 -27.78 -6.95 -7.44
CA GLU A 306 -27.16 -8.25 -7.25
C GLU A 306 -28.00 -9.37 -7.86
N ASP A 307 -27.34 -10.39 -8.40
CA ASP A 307 -28.01 -11.67 -8.64
C ASP A 307 -28.10 -12.44 -7.31
N THR A 308 -29.15 -12.15 -6.55
CA THR A 308 -29.40 -12.78 -5.24
C THR A 308 -29.57 -14.31 -5.29
N LYS A 309 -29.72 -14.89 -6.49
CA LYS A 309 -29.82 -16.35 -6.69
C LYS A 309 -28.48 -16.99 -7.05
N ALA A 310 -27.50 -16.19 -7.49
CA ALA A 310 -26.19 -16.66 -7.87
C ALA A 310 -25.43 -17.28 -6.69
N GLU A 311 -24.51 -18.18 -7.00
CA GLU A 311 -23.69 -18.85 -5.99
C GLU A 311 -22.82 -17.87 -5.21
N TYR A 312 -22.24 -16.86 -5.88
CA TYR A 312 -21.38 -15.87 -5.20
C TYR A 312 -22.15 -15.09 -4.12
N TYR A 313 -23.38 -14.65 -4.41
CA TYR A 313 -24.17 -13.84 -3.50
C TYR A 313 -24.52 -14.60 -2.22
N LYS A 314 -24.84 -15.90 -2.34
CA LYS A 314 -25.13 -16.78 -1.20
C LYS A 314 -23.96 -16.93 -0.22
N THR A 315 -22.75 -16.57 -0.63
CA THR A 315 -21.56 -16.58 0.23
C THR A 315 -21.35 -15.28 1.00
N PHE A 316 -22.04 -14.20 0.63
CA PHE A 316 -21.88 -12.92 1.30
C PHE A 316 -22.26 -13.03 2.78
N PRO A 317 -21.44 -12.49 3.70
CA PRO A 317 -21.74 -12.58 5.13
C PRO A 317 -22.98 -11.79 5.52
N PHE A 318 -23.35 -10.78 4.73
CA PHE A 318 -24.54 -9.96 4.90
C PHE A 318 -24.86 -9.22 3.59
N SER A 319 -26.07 -8.68 3.48
CA SER A 319 -26.41 -7.72 2.43
C SER A 319 -26.14 -6.30 2.92
N ILE A 320 -25.51 -5.47 2.09
CA ILE A 320 -24.98 -4.16 2.51
C ILE A 320 -26.13 -3.22 2.92
N ASP A 321 -27.17 -3.13 2.10
CA ASP A 321 -28.33 -2.28 2.33
C ASP A 321 -29.08 -2.64 3.62
N LYS A 322 -29.29 -3.94 3.88
CA LYS A 322 -29.92 -4.43 5.10
C LYS A 322 -29.04 -4.23 6.32
N GLU A 323 -27.75 -4.53 6.23
CA GLU A 323 -26.84 -4.43 7.37
C GLU A 323 -26.59 -2.97 7.79
N ILE A 324 -26.45 -2.05 6.84
CA ILE A 324 -26.38 -0.61 7.13
C ILE A 324 -27.67 -0.13 7.80
N SER A 325 -28.83 -0.50 7.26
CA SER A 325 -30.13 -0.10 7.83
C SER A 325 -30.35 -0.66 9.23
N LYS A 326 -30.02 -1.94 9.43
CA LYS A 326 -30.08 -2.63 10.74
C LYS A 326 -29.16 -1.96 11.77
N ASN A 327 -28.01 -1.47 11.35
CA ASN A 327 -27.07 -0.75 12.21
C ASN A 327 -27.37 0.76 12.27
N GLY A 328 -28.60 1.18 11.96
CA GLY A 328 -29.09 2.54 12.19
C GLY A 328 -28.66 3.57 11.15
N GLY A 329 -28.07 3.16 10.03
CA GLY A 329 -27.86 4.01 8.87
C GLY A 329 -29.14 4.17 8.04
N ASN A 330 -29.25 5.28 7.31
CA ASN A 330 -30.31 5.47 6.32
C ASN A 330 -29.75 5.10 4.93
N PHE A 331 -29.92 3.84 4.53
CA PHE A 331 -29.44 3.37 3.24
C PHE A 331 -30.29 3.94 2.10
N VAL A 332 -29.67 4.67 1.18
CA VAL A 332 -30.30 5.28 0.01
C VAL A 332 -29.55 4.89 -1.26
N PHE A 333 -30.26 4.75 -2.38
CA PHE A 333 -29.68 4.35 -3.66
C PHE A 333 -30.47 4.93 -4.84
N SER A 334 -29.80 5.10 -5.98
CA SER A 334 -30.43 5.32 -7.28
C SER A 334 -30.87 3.98 -7.87
N THR A 335 -32.06 3.93 -8.45
CA THR A 335 -32.57 2.74 -9.14
C THR A 335 -31.90 2.49 -10.51
N LYS A 336 -30.92 3.33 -10.88
CA LYS A 336 -30.15 3.19 -12.11
C LYS A 336 -28.68 2.88 -11.78
N PHE A 337 -28.18 1.78 -12.35
CA PHE A 337 -26.77 1.44 -12.30
C PHE A 337 -25.96 2.43 -13.14
N GLY A 338 -24.79 2.83 -12.66
CA GLY A 338 -23.89 3.72 -13.40
C GLY A 338 -24.34 5.18 -13.43
N ASP A 339 -25.17 5.59 -12.46
CA ASP A 339 -25.75 6.94 -12.39
C ASP A 339 -24.88 7.95 -11.63
N ASN A 340 -23.63 7.58 -11.30
CA ASN A 340 -22.71 8.38 -10.47
C ASN A 340 -23.32 8.77 -9.11
N PHE A 341 -24.21 7.92 -8.59
CA PHE A 341 -24.93 8.18 -7.34
C PHE A 341 -23.98 8.05 -6.13
N HIS A 342 -23.90 9.13 -5.36
CA HIS A 342 -23.08 9.21 -4.15
C HIS A 342 -23.75 10.12 -3.12
N VAL A 343 -23.36 9.93 -1.86
CA VAL A 343 -23.89 10.65 -0.71
C VAL A 343 -22.73 11.14 0.14
N ALA A 344 -22.81 12.39 0.59
CA ALA A 344 -21.94 12.94 1.62
C ALA A 344 -22.80 13.46 2.78
N ASP A 345 -22.65 12.86 3.96
CA ASP A 345 -23.36 13.22 5.18
C ASP A 345 -22.35 13.46 6.31
N GLY A 346 -21.91 14.72 6.42
CA GLY A 346 -20.75 15.08 7.25
C GLY A 346 -19.49 14.38 6.74
N ASN A 347 -18.79 13.68 7.64
CA ASN A 347 -17.55 12.98 7.33
C ASN A 347 -17.76 11.53 6.82
N ILE A 348 -19.00 11.11 6.55
CA ILE A 348 -19.31 9.84 5.88
C ILE A 348 -19.60 10.12 4.41
N ILE A 349 -18.80 9.57 3.50
CA ILE A 349 -18.94 9.80 2.05
C ILE A 349 -18.98 8.46 1.31
N THR A 350 -20.10 8.12 0.69
CA THR A 350 -20.27 6.81 0.06
C THR A 350 -20.77 6.89 -1.38
N GLY A 351 -20.34 5.96 -2.22
CA GLY A 351 -20.75 5.84 -3.62
C GLY A 351 -21.37 4.47 -3.91
N GLN A 352 -22.38 4.45 -4.77
CA GLN A 352 -23.18 3.24 -5.02
C GLN A 352 -22.44 2.16 -5.80
N ASP A 353 -21.73 2.55 -6.85
CA ASP A 353 -21.14 1.65 -7.84
C ASP A 353 -19.88 2.31 -8.46
N PRO A 354 -19.12 1.61 -9.33
CA PRO A 354 -17.86 2.12 -9.87
C PRO A 354 -17.96 3.51 -10.51
N SER A 355 -19.13 3.87 -11.08
CA SER A 355 -19.32 5.19 -11.71
C SER A 355 -19.20 6.36 -10.72
N ALA A 356 -19.44 6.11 -9.43
CA ALA A 356 -19.36 7.11 -8.37
C ALA A 356 -17.94 7.37 -7.86
N THR A 357 -16.96 6.53 -8.20
CA THR A 357 -15.58 6.56 -7.68
C THR A 357 -14.96 7.95 -7.74
N ALA A 358 -14.97 8.58 -8.92
CA ALA A 358 -14.34 9.87 -9.11
C ALA A 358 -15.02 10.98 -8.30
N SER A 359 -16.35 10.90 -8.13
CA SER A 359 -17.12 11.89 -7.37
C SER A 359 -16.88 11.72 -5.87
N VAL A 360 -16.83 10.48 -5.36
CA VAL A 360 -16.48 10.20 -3.97
C VAL A 360 -15.07 10.68 -3.65
N ALA A 361 -14.07 10.34 -4.46
CA ALA A 361 -12.69 10.76 -4.23
C ALA A 361 -12.54 12.29 -4.22
N ARG A 362 -13.17 12.99 -5.18
CA ARG A 362 -13.20 14.47 -5.17
C ARG A 362 -13.89 15.02 -3.94
N LYS A 363 -15.01 14.42 -3.51
CA LYS A 363 -15.74 14.89 -2.34
C LYS A 363 -14.97 14.69 -1.03
N VAL A 364 -14.20 13.61 -0.93
CA VAL A 364 -13.24 13.38 0.16
C VAL A 364 -12.20 14.51 0.21
N VAL A 365 -11.59 14.85 -0.94
CA VAL A 365 -10.61 15.95 -1.03
C VAL A 365 -11.22 17.28 -0.59
N GLU A 366 -12.40 17.63 -1.11
CA GLU A 366 -13.13 18.85 -0.73
C GLU A 366 -13.38 18.91 0.78
N THR A 367 -13.83 17.80 1.37
CA THR A 367 -14.17 17.72 2.80
C THR A 367 -12.92 17.86 3.67
N ILE A 368 -11.79 17.25 3.28
CA ILE A 368 -10.53 17.40 4.02
C ILE A 368 -9.96 18.82 3.92
N GLN A 369 -10.23 19.54 2.82
CA GLN A 369 -9.74 20.91 2.61
C GLN A 369 -10.60 21.97 3.32
N ALA A 370 -11.88 21.69 3.53
CA ALA A 370 -12.78 22.54 4.30
C ALA A 370 -12.53 22.48 5.81
N ASN A 371 -11.83 21.44 6.30
CA ASN A 371 -11.52 21.15 7.71
C ASN A 371 -10.03 21.36 8.05
#